data_AF-A0A836Q3Q1-F1
#
_entry.id   AF-A0A836Q3Q1-F1
#
_cell.length_a   1.000
_cell.length_b   1.000
_cell.length_c   1.000
_cell.angle_alpha   90.00
_cell.angle_beta   90.00
_cell.angle_gamma   90.00
#
_symmetry.space_group_name_H-M   'P 1'
#
loop_
_entity.id
_entity.type
_entity.pdbx_description
1 polymer ?
#
loop_
_entity_poly.entity_id
_entity_poly.type
_entity_poly.pdbx_seq_one_letter_code
_entity_poly.pdbx_strand_id
1 'polypeptide(L)'
;MNTEKPPKKSDDRAEYARSDALKTIQLPPAEPFRTYAIRLKDALASDEKKEVQSVCKLLIDELSVAYGVEKPTIKILSVRPREEGKDWVYETFGDYDPETLRIRLWMRTAVQKKPTSYGVLLSTLCHEFCHHLDMVQLDFPNTFHTRGFYDRVGLLYHHIQNTPVRQIVWQEHRDGSHSIDWGRTMKGSPKVLA
;
A
#
# COMPACT_ATOMS: atom_id res chain seq x y z
N MET A 1 -0.27 11.95 -0.68
CA MET A 1 -1.03 11.06 0.23
C MET A 1 -1.60 11.95 1.31
N ASN A 2 -2.90 11.84 1.55
CA ASN A 2 -3.60 12.59 2.58
C ASN A 2 -4.32 11.56 3.45
N THR A 3 -4.34 11.78 4.76
CA THR A 3 -5.16 10.95 5.64
C THR A 3 -6.62 11.30 5.42
N GLU A 4 -7.48 10.35 5.76
CA GLU A 4 -8.89 10.65 5.95
C GLU A 4 -9.09 11.60 7.14
N LYS A 5 -10.23 12.30 7.13
CA LYS A 5 -10.65 13.13 8.26
C LYS A 5 -11.08 12.21 9.41
N PRO A 6 -10.71 12.49 10.67
CA PRO A 6 -11.18 11.71 11.80
C PRO A 6 -12.71 11.61 11.80
N PRO A 7 -13.29 10.41 11.93
CA PRO A 7 -14.73 10.21 11.86
C PRO A 7 -15.45 10.82 13.08
N LYS A 8 -16.72 11.18 12.86
CA LYS A 8 -17.54 11.80 13.91
C LYS A 8 -18.07 10.79 14.91
N LYS A 9 -18.46 9.60 14.45
CA LYS A 9 -19.01 8.51 15.28
C LYS A 9 -17.94 8.02 16.28
N SER A 10 -18.35 7.77 17.51
CA SER A 10 -17.44 7.47 18.63
C SER A 10 -16.59 6.24 18.37
N ASP A 11 -17.22 5.12 17.98
CA ASP A 11 -16.52 3.85 17.77
C ASP A 11 -15.49 3.94 16.64
N ASP A 12 -15.92 4.49 15.50
CA ASP A 12 -15.07 4.73 14.34
C ASP A 12 -13.89 5.67 14.70
N ARG A 13 -14.12 6.65 15.57
CA ARG A 13 -13.05 7.56 16.04
C ARG A 13 -12.06 6.85 16.94
N ALA A 14 -12.52 5.94 17.79
CA ALA A 14 -11.65 5.11 18.62
C ALA A 14 -10.80 4.18 17.75
N GLU A 15 -11.37 3.55 16.73
CA GLU A 15 -10.63 2.78 15.73
C GLU A 15 -9.62 3.64 14.97
N TYR A 16 -10.03 4.80 14.45
CA TYR A 16 -9.14 5.73 13.77
C TYR A 16 -7.93 6.09 14.65
N ALA A 17 -8.15 6.39 15.93
CA ALA A 17 -7.07 6.72 16.86
C ALA A 17 -6.13 5.52 17.11
N ARG A 18 -6.66 4.29 17.23
CA ARG A 18 -5.84 3.08 17.35
C ARG A 18 -4.99 2.85 16.09
N SER A 19 -5.59 2.94 14.90
CA SER A 19 -4.90 2.77 13.63
C SER A 19 -3.82 3.85 13.41
N ASP A 20 -4.10 5.10 13.78
CA ASP A 20 -3.15 6.21 13.68
C ASP A 20 -1.96 6.08 14.66
N ALA A 21 -2.19 5.50 15.84
CA ALA A 21 -1.15 5.23 16.83
C ALA A 21 -0.26 4.03 16.45
N LEU A 22 -0.80 3.01 15.76
CA LEU A 22 -0.07 1.82 15.37
C LEU A 22 0.78 2.05 14.11
N LYS A 23 1.98 2.60 14.28
CA LYS A 23 2.85 2.97 13.14
C LYS A 23 3.75 1.86 12.61
N THR A 24 3.74 0.70 13.26
CA THR A 24 4.68 -0.39 12.98
C THR A 24 3.98 -1.72 12.87
N ILE A 25 4.56 -2.60 12.05
CA ILE A 25 4.23 -4.03 11.94
C ILE A 25 5.52 -4.84 12.09
N GLN A 26 5.40 -6.10 12.49
CA GLN A 26 6.54 -7.01 12.47
C GLN A 26 6.89 -7.32 11.02
N LEU A 27 8.14 -7.05 10.65
CA LEU A 27 8.62 -7.36 9.31
C LEU A 27 9.11 -8.82 9.28
N PRO A 28 8.73 -9.60 8.26
CA PRO A 28 9.25 -10.96 8.09
C PRO A 28 10.74 -10.94 7.72
N PRO A 29 11.42 -12.10 7.67
CA PRO A 29 12.76 -12.18 7.09
C PRO A 29 12.80 -11.57 5.69
N ALA A 30 13.89 -10.87 5.35
CA ALA A 30 13.99 -10.11 4.10
C ALA A 30 13.91 -10.97 2.83
N GLU A 31 14.44 -12.19 2.87
CA GLU A 31 14.23 -13.18 1.82
C GLU A 31 13.01 -14.05 2.16
N PRO A 32 12.19 -14.44 1.17
CA PRO A 32 12.43 -14.32 -0.28
C PRO A 32 11.96 -12.99 -0.93
N PHE A 33 11.48 -12.03 -0.14
CA PHE A 33 10.81 -10.83 -0.67
C PHE A 33 11.70 -9.96 -1.56
N ARG A 34 12.98 -9.81 -1.22
CA ARG A 34 13.94 -9.05 -2.05
C ARG A 34 14.19 -9.72 -3.40
N THR A 35 14.26 -11.05 -3.44
CA THR A 35 14.32 -11.80 -4.69
C THR A 35 13.08 -11.55 -5.56
N TYR A 36 11.89 -11.57 -4.95
CA TYR A 36 10.64 -11.28 -5.66
C TYR A 36 10.54 -9.81 -6.11
N ALA A 37 11.08 -8.88 -5.33
CA ALA A 37 11.14 -7.47 -5.67
C ALA A 37 11.91 -7.22 -6.98
N ILE A 38 13.05 -7.88 -7.16
CA ILE A 38 13.86 -7.82 -8.39
C ILE A 38 13.08 -8.43 -9.56
N ARG A 39 12.53 -9.63 -9.40
CA ARG A 39 11.72 -10.29 -10.44
C ARG A 39 10.51 -9.46 -10.88
N LEU A 40 9.83 -8.82 -9.93
CA LEU A 40 8.68 -7.96 -10.22
C LEU A 40 9.09 -6.74 -11.04
N LYS A 41 10.25 -6.14 -10.72
CA LYS A 41 10.79 -4.99 -11.43
C LYS A 41 11.10 -5.36 -12.89
N ASP A 42 11.75 -6.48 -13.11
CA ASP A 42 12.13 -6.95 -14.45
C ASP A 42 10.88 -7.31 -15.27
N ALA A 43 9.94 -8.06 -14.67
CA ALA A 43 8.68 -8.43 -15.32
C ALA A 43 7.85 -7.22 -15.76
N LEU A 44 7.79 -6.17 -14.92
CA LEU A 44 7.06 -4.96 -15.24
C LEU A 44 7.76 -4.13 -16.32
N ALA A 45 9.10 -4.08 -16.31
CA ALA A 45 9.89 -3.41 -17.34
C ALA A 45 9.73 -4.07 -18.72
N SER A 46 9.56 -5.39 -18.75
CA SER A 46 9.29 -6.17 -19.96
C SER A 46 7.80 -6.24 -20.35
N ASP A 47 6.90 -5.58 -19.62
CA ASP A 47 5.43 -5.63 -19.80
C ASP A 47 4.84 -7.06 -19.76
N GLU A 48 5.47 -7.96 -18.98
CA GLU A 48 5.10 -9.36 -18.87
C GLU A 48 4.00 -9.59 -17.82
N LYS A 49 2.75 -9.29 -18.19
CA LYS A 49 1.59 -9.41 -17.28
C LYS A 49 1.49 -10.74 -16.52
N LYS A 50 1.82 -11.86 -17.15
CA LYS A 50 1.74 -13.20 -16.53
C LYS A 50 2.79 -13.35 -15.43
N GLU A 51 4.01 -12.85 -15.66
CA GLU A 51 5.07 -12.90 -14.65
C GLU A 51 4.78 -11.92 -13.51
N VAL A 52 4.28 -10.71 -13.81
CA VAL A 52 3.80 -9.77 -12.78
C VAL A 52 2.74 -10.43 -11.89
N GLN A 53 1.77 -11.12 -12.50
CA GLN A 53 0.74 -11.88 -11.77
C GLN A 53 1.32 -12.99 -10.89
N SER A 54 2.29 -13.74 -11.40
CA SER A 54 2.97 -14.82 -10.69
C SER A 54 3.73 -14.29 -9.47
N VAL A 55 4.55 -13.25 -9.67
CA VAL A 55 5.38 -12.67 -8.61
C VAL A 55 4.55 -11.96 -7.55
N CYS A 56 3.51 -11.21 -7.93
CA CYS A 56 2.59 -10.63 -6.94
C CYS A 56 1.87 -11.71 -6.13
N LYS A 57 1.55 -12.86 -6.71
CA LYS A 57 0.98 -13.99 -5.96
C LYS A 57 1.98 -14.56 -4.95
N LEU A 58 3.24 -14.77 -5.35
CA LEU A 58 4.27 -15.23 -4.43
C LEU A 58 4.47 -14.26 -3.26
N LEU A 59 4.53 -12.95 -3.54
CA LEU A 59 4.61 -11.93 -2.49
C LEU A 59 3.45 -12.02 -1.50
N ILE A 60 2.21 -12.05 -1.98
CA ILE A 60 1.02 -12.13 -1.11
C ILE A 60 0.96 -13.44 -0.34
N ASP A 61 1.24 -14.56 -0.98
CA ASP A 61 1.21 -15.88 -0.33
C ASP A 61 2.24 -15.95 0.82
N GLU A 62 3.48 -15.50 0.59
CA GLU A 62 4.55 -15.51 1.60
C GLU A 62 4.29 -14.50 2.73
N LEU A 63 3.79 -13.31 2.40
CA LEU A 63 3.39 -12.34 3.44
C LEU A 63 2.27 -12.92 4.30
N SER A 64 1.24 -13.50 3.69
CA SER A 64 0.12 -14.09 4.43
C SER A 64 0.56 -15.23 5.35
N VAL A 65 1.50 -16.07 4.89
CA VAL A 65 2.13 -17.09 5.74
C VAL A 65 2.88 -16.45 6.91
N ALA A 66 3.68 -15.42 6.66
CA ALA A 66 4.48 -14.78 7.70
C ALA A 66 3.63 -14.07 8.77
N TYR A 67 2.49 -13.49 8.39
CA TYR A 67 1.54 -12.88 9.33
C TYR A 67 0.54 -13.87 9.92
N GLY A 68 0.48 -15.11 9.42
CA GLY A 68 -0.47 -16.13 9.88
C GLY A 68 -1.93 -15.82 9.54
N VAL A 69 -2.17 -15.17 8.38
CA VAL A 69 -3.49 -14.73 7.93
C VAL A 69 -3.98 -15.53 6.72
N GLU A 70 -5.29 -15.49 6.46
CA GLU A 70 -5.87 -16.09 5.25
C GLU A 70 -5.30 -15.43 3.98
N LYS A 71 -5.06 -16.20 2.93
CA LYS A 71 -4.38 -15.71 1.73
C LYS A 71 -5.36 -15.00 0.80
N PRO A 72 -5.29 -13.66 0.61
CA PRO A 72 -6.12 -13.02 -0.39
C PRO A 72 -5.67 -13.45 -1.79
N THR A 73 -6.62 -13.64 -2.69
CA THR A 73 -6.33 -13.82 -4.11
C THR A 73 -5.82 -12.52 -4.72
N ILE A 74 -4.97 -12.59 -5.73
CA ILE A 74 -4.45 -11.41 -6.44
C ILE A 74 -4.78 -11.49 -7.92
N LYS A 75 -5.25 -10.39 -8.51
CA LYS A 75 -5.50 -10.27 -9.94
C LYS A 75 -4.83 -9.04 -10.55
N ILE A 76 -3.96 -9.27 -11.53
CA ILE A 76 -3.38 -8.20 -12.33
C ILE A 76 -4.29 -7.91 -13.53
N LEU A 77 -4.75 -6.67 -13.60
CA LEU A 77 -5.57 -6.09 -14.65
C LEU A 77 -4.70 -5.22 -15.57
N SER A 78 -5.25 -4.84 -16.72
CA SER A 78 -4.50 -4.13 -17.76
C SER A 78 -4.50 -2.61 -17.47
N VAL A 79 -5.32 -1.86 -18.20
CA VAL A 79 -5.42 -0.40 -18.11
C VAL A 79 -6.30 -0.03 -16.92
N ARG A 80 -5.81 0.88 -16.07
CA ARG A 80 -6.60 1.35 -14.93
C ARG A 80 -7.83 2.16 -15.34
N PRO A 81 -8.93 2.07 -14.58
CA PRO A 81 -10.08 2.93 -14.75
C PRO A 81 -9.65 4.38 -14.53
N ARG A 82 -10.26 5.27 -15.30
CA ARG A 82 -10.18 6.71 -15.10
C ARG A 82 -11.58 7.26 -15.10
N GLU A 83 -11.91 7.98 -14.03
CA GLU A 83 -13.13 8.73 -13.89
C GLU A 83 -12.78 10.22 -13.93
N GLU A 84 -13.60 11.01 -14.63
CA GLU A 84 -13.39 12.44 -14.75
C GLU A 84 -14.70 13.19 -14.54
N GLY A 85 -14.63 14.22 -13.70
CA GLY A 85 -15.67 15.22 -13.52
C GLY A 85 -15.18 16.59 -13.99
N LYS A 86 -16.01 17.62 -13.82
CA LYS A 86 -15.73 18.97 -14.29
C LYS A 86 -14.39 19.54 -13.79
N ASP A 87 -14.03 19.23 -12.54
CA ASP A 87 -12.85 19.78 -11.85
C ASP A 87 -12.01 18.70 -11.14
N TRP A 88 -12.20 17.42 -11.47
CA TRP A 88 -11.46 16.33 -10.84
C TRP A 88 -11.22 15.16 -11.79
N VAL A 89 -10.12 14.43 -11.55
CA VAL A 89 -9.79 13.17 -12.23
C VAL A 89 -9.37 12.17 -11.16
N TYR A 90 -9.93 10.97 -11.22
CA TYR A 90 -9.61 9.86 -10.33
C TYR A 90 -9.13 8.66 -11.14
N GLU A 91 -8.05 8.02 -10.69
CA GLU A 91 -7.52 6.78 -11.28
C GLU A 91 -7.38 5.72 -10.18
N THR A 92 -7.96 4.54 -10.38
CA THR A 92 -7.86 3.43 -9.43
C THR A 92 -6.62 2.59 -9.72
N PHE A 93 -5.67 2.56 -8.79
CA PHE A 93 -4.41 1.81 -8.97
C PHE A 93 -4.54 0.36 -8.52
N GLY A 94 -5.33 0.14 -7.48
CA GLY A 94 -5.64 -1.15 -6.88
C GLY A 94 -6.90 -1.05 -6.03
N ASP A 95 -7.38 -2.21 -5.61
CA ASP A 95 -8.43 -2.33 -4.61
C ASP A 95 -8.33 -3.68 -3.89
N TYR A 96 -8.88 -3.72 -2.68
CA TYR A 96 -9.09 -4.92 -1.90
C TYR A 96 -10.58 -5.10 -1.59
N ASP A 97 -11.10 -6.27 -1.93
CA ASP A 97 -12.47 -6.71 -1.68
C ASP A 97 -12.46 -7.66 -0.46
N PRO A 98 -12.94 -7.23 0.71
CA PRO A 98 -12.92 -8.03 1.93
C PRO A 98 -13.94 -9.18 1.91
N GLU A 99 -14.99 -9.11 1.09
CA GLU A 99 -15.99 -10.18 0.99
C GLU A 99 -15.44 -11.37 0.21
N THR A 100 -14.64 -11.10 -0.83
CA THR A 100 -14.03 -12.16 -1.67
C THR A 100 -12.55 -12.40 -1.38
N LEU A 101 -11.98 -11.72 -0.38
CA LEU A 101 -10.56 -11.70 -0.05
C LEU A 101 -9.70 -11.57 -1.30
N ARG A 102 -9.91 -10.49 -2.04
CA ARG A 102 -9.32 -10.33 -3.37
C ARG A 102 -8.69 -8.96 -3.54
N ILE A 103 -7.42 -8.97 -3.88
CA ILE A 103 -6.66 -7.80 -4.32
C ILE A 103 -6.70 -7.74 -5.84
N ARG A 104 -6.99 -6.56 -6.39
CA ARG A 104 -6.85 -6.26 -7.82
C ARG A 104 -5.84 -5.13 -7.99
N LEU A 105 -4.97 -5.24 -8.99
CA LEU A 105 -4.01 -4.19 -9.34
C LEU A 105 -4.03 -3.93 -10.84
N TRP A 106 -3.92 -2.67 -11.25
CA TRP A 106 -3.84 -2.31 -12.66
C TRP A 106 -2.41 -1.95 -13.05
N MET A 107 -1.84 -2.73 -13.98
CA MET A 107 -0.43 -2.57 -14.34
C MET A 107 -0.18 -1.47 -15.38
N ARG A 108 -1.20 -0.94 -16.07
CA ARG A 108 -1.04 0.08 -17.12
C ARG A 108 -1.76 1.39 -16.80
N THR A 109 -1.16 2.52 -17.20
CA THR A 109 -1.72 3.86 -17.01
C THR A 109 -2.99 4.08 -17.83
N ALA A 110 -3.94 4.88 -17.33
CA ALA A 110 -5.22 5.07 -18.00
C ALA A 110 -5.08 5.75 -19.37
N VAL A 111 -4.22 6.76 -19.45
CA VAL A 111 -4.07 7.60 -20.66
C VAL A 111 -3.14 6.96 -21.69
N GLN A 112 -1.89 6.68 -21.30
CA GLN A 112 -0.89 6.18 -22.24
C GLN A 112 -0.97 4.67 -22.45
N LYS A 113 -1.68 3.94 -21.58
CA LYS A 113 -1.80 2.47 -21.62
C LYS A 113 -0.44 1.76 -21.60
N LYS A 114 0.57 2.41 -21.02
CA LYS A 114 1.91 1.85 -20.80
C LYS A 114 2.02 1.28 -19.40
N PRO A 115 2.95 0.33 -19.15
CA PRO A 115 3.24 -0.12 -17.80
C PRO A 115 3.43 1.05 -16.83
N THR A 116 2.84 0.94 -15.64
CA THR A 116 3.10 1.84 -14.52
C THR A 116 4.52 1.62 -14.00
N SER A 117 5.04 2.53 -13.18
CA SER A 117 6.36 2.33 -12.59
C SER A 117 6.34 1.19 -11.57
N TYR A 118 7.47 0.52 -11.41
CA TYR A 118 7.67 -0.52 -10.39
C TYR A 118 7.30 -0.03 -8.98
N GLY A 119 7.76 1.16 -8.60
CA GLY A 119 7.46 1.74 -7.30
C GLY A 119 5.95 1.95 -7.09
N VAL A 120 5.22 2.38 -8.12
CA VAL A 120 3.76 2.51 -8.06
C VAL A 120 3.12 1.14 -7.83
N LEU A 121 3.41 0.15 -8.68
CA LEU A 121 2.81 -1.18 -8.56
C LEU A 121 3.08 -1.82 -7.18
N LEU A 122 4.33 -1.78 -6.70
CA LEU A 122 4.70 -2.36 -5.41
C LEU A 122 4.05 -1.60 -4.25
N SER A 123 4.04 -0.26 -4.30
CA SER A 123 3.37 0.55 -3.27
C SER A 123 1.88 0.24 -3.18
N THR A 124 1.20 0.07 -4.32
CA THR A 124 -0.21 -0.34 -4.36
C THR A 124 -0.41 -1.75 -3.83
N LEU A 125 0.44 -2.72 -4.19
CA LEU A 125 0.36 -4.07 -3.63
C LEU A 125 0.46 -4.07 -2.09
N CYS A 126 1.43 -3.31 -1.55
CA CYS A 126 1.61 -3.18 -0.09
C CYS A 126 0.41 -2.50 0.56
N HIS A 127 -0.17 -1.49 -0.10
CA HIS A 127 -1.35 -0.77 0.35
C HIS A 127 -2.57 -1.69 0.49
N GLU A 128 -2.90 -2.43 -0.57
CA GLU A 128 -4.04 -3.36 -0.54
C GLU A 128 -3.80 -4.52 0.44
N PHE A 129 -2.56 -4.99 0.59
CA PHE A 129 -2.24 -6.00 1.59
C PHE A 129 -2.35 -5.46 3.03
N CYS A 130 -2.00 -4.20 3.27
CA CYS A 130 -2.23 -3.57 4.57
C CYS A 130 -3.72 -3.42 4.88
N HIS A 131 -4.57 -3.13 3.90
CA HIS A 131 -6.04 -3.19 4.09
C HIS A 131 -6.49 -4.59 4.52
N HIS A 132 -5.93 -5.64 3.91
CA HIS A 132 -6.19 -7.00 4.34
C HIS A 132 -5.77 -7.24 5.81
N LEU A 133 -4.54 -6.87 6.20
CA LEU A 133 -4.06 -7.00 7.58
C LEU A 133 -4.88 -6.22 8.60
N ASP A 134 -5.27 -4.98 8.26
CA ASP A 134 -6.14 -4.15 9.09
C ASP A 134 -7.43 -4.89 9.47
N MET A 135 -8.06 -5.52 8.49
CA MET A 135 -9.32 -6.25 8.66
C MET A 135 -9.15 -7.56 9.45
N VAL A 136 -8.16 -8.38 9.09
CA VAL A 136 -8.10 -9.78 9.55
C VAL A 136 -7.18 -10.01 10.76
N GLN A 137 -6.29 -9.07 11.07
CA GLN A 137 -5.30 -9.22 12.14
C GLN A 137 -5.30 -8.06 13.13
N LEU A 138 -5.45 -6.82 12.66
CA LEU A 138 -5.28 -5.63 13.51
C LEU A 138 -6.58 -5.06 14.10
N ASP A 139 -7.73 -5.66 13.75
CA ASP A 139 -9.06 -5.27 14.26
C ASP A 139 -9.42 -3.81 13.89
N PHE A 140 -9.13 -3.43 12.65
CA PHE A 140 -9.47 -2.14 12.03
C PHE A 140 -10.41 -2.34 10.83
N PRO A 141 -11.69 -2.69 11.06
CA PRO A 141 -12.63 -3.07 10.00
C PRO A 141 -13.02 -1.92 9.04
N ASN A 142 -12.77 -0.66 9.40
CA ASN A 142 -12.97 0.47 8.49
C ASN A 142 -11.70 0.82 7.70
N THR A 143 -10.54 0.28 8.11
CA THR A 143 -9.23 0.43 7.46
C THR A 143 -8.91 1.87 7.03
N PHE A 144 -9.25 2.83 7.89
CA PHE A 144 -9.05 4.26 7.62
C PHE A 144 -7.62 4.57 7.21
N HIS A 145 -7.47 5.42 6.19
CA HIS A 145 -6.17 5.97 5.80
C HIS A 145 -5.66 6.95 6.86
N THR A 146 -5.03 6.43 7.91
CA THR A 146 -4.39 7.19 8.99
C THR A 146 -2.90 7.36 8.73
N ARG A 147 -2.21 8.14 9.57
CA ARG A 147 -0.75 8.23 9.49
C ARG A 147 -0.10 6.88 9.78
N GLY A 148 -0.62 6.16 10.78
CA GLY A 148 -0.19 4.81 11.12
C GLY A 148 -0.38 3.82 9.98
N PHE A 149 -1.52 3.87 9.28
CA PHE A 149 -1.73 3.05 8.07
C PHE A 149 -0.63 3.31 7.01
N TYR A 150 -0.38 4.57 6.67
CA TYR A 150 0.66 4.92 5.70
C TYR A 150 2.07 4.55 6.17
N ASP A 151 2.36 4.65 7.47
CA ASP A 151 3.64 4.22 8.05
C ASP A 151 3.81 2.70 7.90
N ARG A 152 2.77 1.89 8.18
CA ARG A 152 2.79 0.42 7.98
C ARG A 152 3.02 0.04 6.51
N VAL A 153 2.30 0.69 5.60
CA VAL A 153 2.46 0.50 4.14
C VAL A 153 3.90 0.83 3.71
N GLY A 154 4.43 1.97 4.18
CA GLY A 154 5.78 2.41 3.88
C GLY A 154 6.85 1.45 4.40
N LEU A 155 6.70 0.95 5.63
CA LEU A 155 7.60 -0.06 6.21
C LEU A 155 7.65 -1.31 5.34
N LEU A 156 6.49 -1.85 4.94
CA LEU A 156 6.41 -3.04 4.11
C LEU A 156 7.04 -2.83 2.73
N TYR A 157 6.71 -1.71 2.07
CA TYR A 157 7.27 -1.34 0.77
C TYR A 157 8.80 -1.25 0.81
N HIS A 158 9.34 -0.52 1.80
CA HIS A 158 10.78 -0.31 1.92
C HIS A 158 11.52 -1.59 2.32
N HIS A 159 10.89 -2.44 3.13
CA HIS A 159 11.41 -3.76 3.48
C HIS A 159 11.57 -4.66 2.24
N ILE A 160 10.51 -4.81 1.45
CA ILE A 160 10.51 -5.63 0.23
C ILE A 160 11.50 -5.07 -0.80
N GLN A 161 11.52 -3.75 -1.00
CA GLN A 161 12.40 -3.11 -1.98
C GLN A 161 13.86 -3.01 -1.52
N ASN A 162 14.17 -3.34 -0.26
CA ASN A 162 15.48 -3.10 0.36
C ASN A 162 15.94 -1.64 0.22
N THR A 163 15.09 -0.70 0.63
CA THR A 163 15.43 0.72 0.63
C THR A 163 15.31 1.31 2.03
N PRO A 164 16.11 2.33 2.37
CA PRO A 164 15.98 3.02 3.64
C PRO A 164 14.60 3.66 3.80
N VAL A 165 14.06 3.63 5.02
CA VAL A 165 12.80 4.30 5.37
C VAL A 165 13.09 5.74 5.74
N ARG A 166 12.30 6.66 5.20
CA ARG A 166 12.31 8.07 5.64
C ARG A 166 11.14 8.29 6.59
N GLN A 167 11.41 9.02 7.67
CA GLN A 167 10.34 9.46 8.56
C GLN A 167 9.48 10.50 7.83
N ILE A 168 8.20 10.17 7.63
CA ILE A 168 7.23 11.08 7.03
C ILE A 168 6.94 12.21 8.02
N VAL A 169 7.03 13.45 7.53
CA VAL A 169 6.62 14.63 8.28
C VAL A 169 5.21 15.01 7.84
N TRP A 170 4.28 14.99 8.79
CA TRP A 170 2.88 15.28 8.55
C TRP A 170 2.56 16.76 8.82
N GLN A 171 1.80 17.38 7.92
CA GLN A 171 1.18 18.68 8.10
C GLN A 171 -0.30 18.48 8.41
N GLU A 172 -0.75 18.97 9.56
CA GLU A 172 -2.16 18.92 9.98
C GLU A 172 -3.00 20.01 9.32
N HIS A 173 -4.23 19.67 8.96
CA HIS A 173 -5.25 20.57 8.41
C HIS A 173 -6.32 20.92 9.45
N ARG A 174 -7.09 21.97 9.18
CA ARG A 174 -8.13 22.47 10.11
C ARG A 174 -9.23 21.44 10.44
N ASP A 175 -9.42 20.46 9.57
CA ASP A 175 -10.41 19.40 9.74
C ASP A 175 -9.84 18.13 10.40
N GLY A 176 -8.61 18.20 10.90
CA GLY A 176 -7.91 17.09 11.56
C GLY A 176 -7.28 16.07 10.61
N SER A 177 -7.49 16.19 9.30
CA SER A 177 -6.74 15.39 8.32
C SER A 177 -5.30 15.88 8.22
N HIS A 178 -4.42 15.05 7.65
CA HIS A 178 -3.01 15.38 7.45
C HIS A 178 -2.62 15.16 5.99
N SER A 179 -1.65 15.92 5.52
CA SER A 179 -0.92 15.64 4.27
C SER A 179 0.58 15.55 4.56
N ILE A 180 1.30 14.92 3.64
CA ILE A 180 2.76 14.80 3.75
C ILE A 180 3.42 16.14 3.40
N ASP A 181 4.23 16.68 4.30
CA ASP A 181 5.17 17.76 4.00
C ASP A 181 6.43 17.14 3.35
N TRP A 182 6.42 17.06 2.02
CA TRP A 182 7.54 16.51 1.26
C TRP A 182 8.82 17.32 1.42
N GLY A 183 8.71 18.64 1.55
CA GLY A 183 9.88 19.52 1.70
C GLY A 183 10.65 19.22 2.98
N ARG A 184 9.95 18.96 4.09
CA ARG A 184 10.56 18.54 5.36
C ARG A 184 10.96 17.07 5.35
N THR A 185 10.11 16.19 4.81
CA THR A 185 10.40 14.75 4.73
C THR A 185 11.69 14.46 3.96
N MET A 186 11.94 15.17 2.85
CA MET A 186 13.13 14.98 2.03
C MET A 186 14.42 15.50 2.67
N LYS A 187 14.33 16.43 3.64
CA LYS A 187 15.48 16.92 4.41
C LYS A 187 15.93 15.95 5.51
N GLY A 188 15.03 15.08 5.98
CA GLY A 188 15.36 14.07 6.98
C GLY A 188 16.29 13.00 6.43
N SER A 189 17.20 12.49 7.27
CA SER A 189 18.07 11.36 6.90
C SER A 189 17.28 10.05 6.88
N PRO A 190 17.41 9.21 5.84
CA PRO A 190 16.83 7.88 5.85
C PRO A 190 17.45 7.00 6.93
N LYS A 191 16.65 6.07 7.45
CA LYS A 191 17.09 5.02 8.38
C LYS A 191 17.07 3.66 7.67
N VAL A 192 18.09 2.86 7.93
CA VAL A 192 18.11 1.46 7.46
C VAL A 192 17.18 0.65 8.35
N LEU A 193 16.32 -0.16 7.74
CA LEU A 193 15.53 -1.16 8.48
C LEU A 193 16.49 -2.23 8.97
N ALA A 194 16.58 -2.39 10.29
CA ALA A 194 17.37 -3.43 10.95
C ALA A 194 16.73 -4.81 10.74
#